data_AF-A0A927TT40-F1
#
_entry.id   AF-A0A927TT40-F1
#
_cell.length_a   1.000
_cell.length_b   1.000
_cell.length_c   1.000
_cell.angle_alpha   90.00
_cell.angle_beta   90.00
_cell.angle_gamma   90.00
#
_symmetry.space_group_name_H-M   'P 1'
#
loop_
_entity.id
_entity.type
_entity.pdbx_description
1 polymer ?
#
loop_
_entity_poly.entity_id
_entity_poly.type
_entity_poly.pdbx_seq_one_letter_code
_entity_poly.pdbx_strand_id
1 'polypeptide(L)'
;MKIFPKSIDIGEYLRSSAVIDYTYESVSGLADTLYERSEDDLDYIRNAYEYVRDRIPHSADINAEEVACSASEVLRTGHGICFAKSHLLAALLRYKGIPTGFCYQRLVLDDETAPEFIIHGLNGVYLEDRKTWIRLDARGNKEGVNAGFSVTDEQLAFPVRPEKGEKDGIMVYADPDTDVLMALQSHTSRSELWADLPTELPDSDVLITQRLILRRWEDSDAEDLYKYASDSDVGPIAGWSPHQSVDESRDVIKNVLSGKEAYAICLKEDGKAIGAIELKLNGHTDMTDRDDECEMGYWLGKPFWGQGIMPEAVKEMLRHAFEDCGMQKVWIGYYEGNSKSKRVQEKCGFKYQWRSENVDVPLMHEKRTGHVSLMTREDWMAEQNEVNVEKAGIDDIDFLVKMRLDYLHEDNGNLDDFDVIAIKRDLPDYYKAHLNKDLFIYVVREEQTIVSCAFLLVIEKPMSPAFINGRTGTVLNVYTCPANRHKGYAKRVMEMLLAEARKLQLSVIELKSTEDGYALYKLVGFSDDCSKYHLMKWKK
;
A
#
# COMPACT_ATOMS: atom_id res chain seq x y z
N MET A 1 2.07 -3.29 9.97
CA MET A 1 2.13 -3.15 8.50
C MET A 1 1.19 -4.16 7.83
N LYS A 2 0.61 -3.90 6.64
CA LYS A 2 -0.16 -4.92 5.90
C LYS A 2 0.79 -5.73 5.00
N ILE A 3 0.77 -7.06 5.14
CA ILE A 3 1.58 -7.98 4.32
C ILE A 3 0.70 -8.80 3.38
N PHE A 4 1.30 -9.30 2.30
CA PHE A 4 0.61 -9.98 1.21
C PHE A 4 1.26 -11.33 0.94
N PRO A 5 0.50 -12.43 0.91
CA PRO A 5 1.06 -13.72 0.53
C PRO A 5 1.44 -13.68 -0.96
N LYS A 6 2.64 -14.18 -1.29
CA LYS A 6 3.09 -14.32 -2.69
C LYS A 6 2.22 -15.29 -3.48
N SER A 7 1.81 -16.37 -2.83
CA SER A 7 0.87 -17.33 -3.39
C SER A 7 -0.50 -17.16 -2.74
N ILE A 8 -1.56 -17.28 -3.54
CA ILE A 8 -2.93 -17.30 -3.01
C ILE A 8 -3.32 -18.70 -2.50
N ASP A 9 -2.57 -19.74 -2.87
CA ASP A 9 -2.83 -21.09 -2.40
C ASP A 9 -2.26 -21.28 -0.99
N ILE A 10 -3.15 -21.18 0.01
CA ILE A 10 -2.84 -21.40 1.42
C ILE A 10 -2.19 -22.77 1.67
N GLY A 11 -2.49 -23.77 0.83
CA GLY A 11 -1.89 -25.10 0.91
C GLY A 11 -0.37 -25.07 0.74
N GLU A 12 0.18 -24.12 -0.02
CA GLU A 12 1.63 -23.99 -0.20
C GLU A 12 2.35 -23.64 1.11
N TYR A 13 1.69 -22.84 1.96
CA TYR A 13 2.17 -22.42 3.27
C TYR A 13 2.03 -23.50 4.35
N LEU A 14 1.60 -24.71 3.96
CA LEU A 14 1.51 -25.90 4.83
C LEU A 14 2.49 -27.01 4.40
N ARG A 15 3.12 -26.87 3.23
CA ARG A 15 4.00 -27.92 2.67
C ARG A 15 5.25 -28.11 3.52
N SER A 16 5.68 -29.36 3.61
CA SER A 16 7.02 -29.72 4.08
C SER A 16 8.04 -29.49 2.96
N SER A 17 9.30 -29.30 3.34
CA SER A 17 10.43 -29.19 2.42
C SER A 17 11.68 -29.75 3.09
N ALA A 18 12.82 -29.77 2.37
CA ALA A 18 14.09 -30.22 2.95
C ALA A 18 14.58 -29.38 4.14
N VAL A 19 14.08 -28.15 4.29
CA VAL A 19 14.52 -27.19 5.32
C VAL A 19 13.48 -27.04 6.42
N ILE A 20 12.20 -27.16 6.08
CA ILE A 20 11.12 -27.07 7.06
C ILE A 20 10.89 -28.44 7.73
N ASP A 21 11.17 -29.53 7.02
CA ASP A 21 11.35 -30.92 7.50
C ASP A 21 10.56 -31.40 8.73
N TYR A 22 9.33 -30.91 8.91
CA TYR A 22 8.51 -31.13 10.11
C TYR A 22 8.09 -32.59 10.34
N THR A 23 8.37 -33.47 9.38
CA THR A 23 8.17 -34.92 9.50
C THR A 23 9.28 -35.58 10.32
N TYR A 24 10.37 -34.88 10.64
CA TYR A 24 11.39 -35.35 11.58
C TYR A 24 10.82 -35.43 12.99
N GLU A 25 11.07 -36.55 13.67
CA GLU A 25 10.50 -36.87 14.99
C GLU A 25 10.80 -35.81 16.06
N SER A 26 11.99 -35.19 16.01
CA SER A 26 12.36 -34.11 16.93
C SER A 26 11.49 -32.87 16.75
N VAL A 27 11.10 -32.54 15.52
CA VAL A 27 10.29 -31.36 15.19
C VAL A 27 8.82 -31.66 15.49
N SER A 28 8.29 -32.77 14.99
CA SER A 28 6.89 -33.17 15.22
C SER A 28 6.61 -33.38 16.71
N GLY A 29 7.53 -34.05 17.44
CA GLY A 29 7.38 -34.29 18.87
C GLY A 29 7.39 -33.01 19.72
N LEU A 30 8.21 -32.02 19.35
CA LEU A 30 8.18 -30.70 19.99
C LEU A 30 6.87 -29.97 19.68
N ALA A 31 6.42 -30.00 18.42
CA ALA A 31 5.17 -29.39 18.00
C ALA A 31 3.97 -30.01 18.75
N ASP A 32 3.93 -31.33 18.90
CA ASP A 32 2.94 -32.05 19.71
C ASP A 32 2.96 -31.60 21.17
N THR A 33 4.15 -31.56 21.79
CA THR A 33 4.30 -31.13 23.19
C THR A 33 3.82 -29.71 23.45
N LEU A 34 4.09 -28.79 22.52
CA LEU A 34 3.65 -27.40 22.61
C LEU A 34 2.14 -27.29 22.38
N TYR A 35 1.60 -28.05 21.42
CA TYR A 35 0.17 -28.04 21.10
C TYR A 35 -0.67 -28.60 22.25
N GLU A 36 -0.26 -29.69 22.89
CA GLU A 36 -0.95 -30.28 24.04
C GLU A 36 -1.06 -29.35 25.26
N ARG A 37 -0.18 -28.34 25.34
CA ARG A 37 -0.17 -27.33 26.41
C ARG A 37 -0.94 -26.06 26.05
N SER A 38 -1.46 -25.99 24.83
CA SER A 38 -2.13 -24.81 24.30
C SER A 38 -3.63 -24.97 24.38
N GLU A 39 -4.35 -23.88 24.66
CA GLU A 39 -5.82 -23.90 24.77
C GLU A 39 -6.51 -23.93 23.39
N ASP A 40 -5.92 -23.24 22.42
CA ASP A 40 -6.40 -23.13 21.05
C ASP A 40 -5.22 -22.88 20.08
N ASP A 41 -5.52 -22.74 18.78
CA ASP A 41 -4.51 -22.51 17.75
C ASP A 41 -3.76 -21.18 17.96
N LEU A 42 -4.41 -20.14 18.49
CA LEU A 42 -3.76 -18.85 18.71
C LEU A 42 -2.77 -18.92 19.87
N ASP A 43 -3.14 -19.61 20.95
CA ASP A 43 -2.26 -19.88 22.07
C ASP A 43 -1.11 -20.80 21.66
N TYR A 44 -1.36 -21.77 20.76
CA TYR A 44 -0.29 -22.59 20.19
C TYR A 44 0.69 -21.78 19.35
N ILE A 45 0.20 -20.87 18.49
CA ILE A 45 1.08 -19.97 17.72
C ILE A 45 1.96 -19.15 18.68
N ARG A 46 1.38 -18.60 19.75
CA ARG A 46 2.13 -17.87 20.78
C ARG A 46 3.17 -18.76 21.45
N ASN A 47 2.80 -19.95 21.91
CA ASN A 47 3.69 -20.87 22.62
C ASN A 47 4.85 -21.35 21.74
N ALA A 48 4.58 -21.65 20.46
CA ALA A 48 5.63 -22.01 19.49
C ALA A 48 6.55 -20.81 19.19
N TYR A 49 5.99 -19.63 18.96
CA TYR A 49 6.74 -18.40 18.75
C TYR A 49 7.67 -18.09 19.93
N GLU A 50 7.14 -18.08 21.16
CA GLU A 50 7.91 -17.79 22.36
C GLU A 50 8.95 -18.88 22.65
N TYR A 51 8.64 -20.15 22.37
CA TYR A 51 9.64 -21.22 22.46
C TYR A 51 10.82 -20.94 21.52
N VAL A 52 10.57 -20.69 20.23
CA VAL A 52 11.65 -20.45 19.27
C VAL A 52 12.38 -19.14 19.60
N ARG A 53 11.68 -18.09 20.04
CA ARG A 53 12.27 -16.80 20.42
C ARG A 53 13.19 -16.94 21.64
N ASP A 54 12.72 -17.60 22.69
CA ASP A 54 13.34 -17.53 24.03
C ASP A 54 14.16 -18.78 24.40
N ARG A 55 13.88 -19.94 23.80
CA ARG A 55 14.59 -21.20 24.10
C ARG A 55 15.65 -21.57 23.08
N ILE A 56 15.59 -21.03 21.86
CA ILE A 56 16.62 -21.21 20.84
C ILE A 56 17.44 -19.92 20.78
N PRO A 57 18.67 -19.86 21.30
CA PRO A 57 19.47 -18.64 21.26
C PRO A 57 19.83 -18.25 19.82
N HIS A 58 20.02 -16.95 19.60
CA HIS A 58 20.58 -16.47 18.34
C HIS A 58 22.07 -16.80 18.27
N SER A 59 22.56 -17.45 17.21
CA SER A 59 23.96 -17.91 17.12
C SER A 59 24.97 -16.79 17.37
N ALA A 60 24.72 -15.59 16.85
CA ALA A 60 25.60 -14.43 17.04
C ALA A 60 25.61 -13.91 18.49
N ASP A 61 24.53 -14.07 19.25
CA ASP A 61 24.47 -13.58 20.64
C ASP A 61 25.26 -14.48 21.60
N ILE A 62 25.43 -15.76 21.25
CA ILE A 62 26.19 -16.75 22.03
C ILE A 62 27.56 -17.08 21.40
N ASN A 63 27.97 -16.36 20.36
CA ASN A 63 29.20 -16.60 19.59
C ASN A 63 29.34 -18.06 19.10
N ALA A 64 28.23 -18.68 18.69
CA ALA A 64 28.26 -20.02 18.10
C ALA A 64 28.63 -19.93 16.62
N GLU A 65 29.50 -20.84 16.17
CA GLU A 65 29.98 -20.89 14.79
C GLU A 65 29.24 -21.89 13.92
N GLU A 66 28.65 -22.96 14.47
CA GLU A 66 27.91 -23.95 13.68
C GLU A 66 26.71 -23.29 12.97
N VAL A 67 26.56 -23.57 11.68
CA VAL A 67 25.43 -23.10 10.87
C VAL A 67 24.36 -24.19 10.84
N ALA A 68 23.15 -23.85 11.29
CA ALA A 68 21.97 -24.69 11.12
C ALA A 68 21.12 -24.12 9.97
N CYS A 69 20.63 -24.99 9.09
CA CYS A 69 19.76 -24.59 7.98
C CYS A 69 18.33 -25.08 8.23
N SER A 70 18.13 -26.38 8.40
CA SER A 70 16.81 -27.00 8.59
C SER A 70 16.25 -26.86 10.00
N ALA A 71 14.94 -27.03 10.16
CA ALA A 71 14.28 -27.01 11.46
C ALA A 71 14.82 -28.11 12.40
N SER A 72 15.04 -29.33 11.88
CA SER A 72 15.64 -30.41 12.66
C SER A 72 17.09 -30.11 13.07
N GLU A 73 17.88 -29.46 12.21
CA GLU A 73 19.24 -29.02 12.56
C GLU A 73 19.23 -27.97 13.67
N VAL A 74 18.32 -27.00 13.65
CA VAL A 74 18.20 -25.98 14.71
C VAL A 74 17.92 -26.63 16.07
N LEU A 75 17.07 -27.67 16.10
CA LEU A 75 16.83 -28.42 17.34
C LEU A 75 18.04 -29.26 17.77
N ARG A 76 18.80 -29.80 16.81
CA ARG A 76 20.01 -30.59 17.07
C ARG A 76 21.15 -29.74 17.62
N THR A 77 21.41 -28.57 17.04
CA THR A 77 22.45 -27.63 17.48
C THR A 77 22.02 -26.84 18.71
N GLY A 78 20.71 -26.64 18.88
CA GLY A 78 20.11 -25.89 19.98
C GLY A 78 20.20 -24.37 19.80
N HIS A 79 20.60 -23.88 18.62
CA HIS A 79 20.69 -22.45 18.31
C HIS A 79 20.53 -22.23 16.79
N GLY A 80 20.31 -20.98 16.38
CA GLY A 80 20.23 -20.62 14.97
C GLY A 80 20.31 -19.12 14.75
N ILE A 81 20.58 -18.70 13.53
CA ILE A 81 20.41 -17.30 13.13
C ILE A 81 18.94 -17.02 12.77
N CYS A 82 18.58 -15.76 12.50
CA CYS A 82 17.19 -15.38 12.23
C CYS A 82 16.50 -16.25 11.15
N PHE A 83 17.17 -16.58 10.05
CA PHE A 83 16.65 -17.47 9.01
C PHE A 83 16.38 -18.88 9.52
N ALA A 84 17.37 -19.52 10.16
CA ALA A 84 17.21 -20.88 10.68
C ALA A 84 16.10 -20.96 11.74
N LYS A 85 16.02 -19.94 12.60
CA LYS A 85 14.95 -19.82 13.60
C LYS A 85 13.57 -19.65 12.95
N SER A 86 13.47 -18.90 11.85
CA SER A 86 12.20 -18.77 11.12
C SER A 86 11.81 -20.07 10.41
N HIS A 87 12.78 -20.89 9.97
CA HIS A 87 12.54 -22.24 9.45
C HIS A 87 11.94 -23.16 10.52
N LEU A 88 12.51 -23.17 11.74
CA LEU A 88 11.98 -23.94 12.86
C LEU A 88 10.56 -23.50 13.24
N LEU A 89 10.31 -22.19 13.35
CA LEU A 89 8.97 -21.70 13.68
C LEU A 89 7.95 -22.12 12.60
N ALA A 90 8.29 -21.96 11.31
CA ALA A 90 7.43 -22.42 10.22
C ALA A 90 7.16 -23.93 10.31
N ALA A 91 8.17 -24.74 10.61
CA ALA A 91 8.04 -26.19 10.73
C ALA A 91 7.05 -26.61 11.82
N LEU A 92 7.17 -26.02 13.01
CA LEU A 92 6.28 -26.29 14.14
C LEU A 92 4.84 -25.96 13.77
N LEU A 93 4.60 -24.75 13.24
CA LEU A 93 3.26 -24.28 12.91
C LEU A 93 2.62 -25.06 11.76
N ARG A 94 3.36 -25.32 10.68
CA ARG A 94 2.86 -26.06 9.51
C ARG A 94 2.45 -27.49 9.85
N TYR A 95 3.18 -28.15 10.74
CA TYR A 95 2.83 -29.50 11.20
C TYR A 95 1.44 -29.57 11.85
N LYS A 96 1.04 -28.50 12.54
CA LYS A 96 -0.30 -28.36 13.15
C LYS A 96 -1.33 -27.71 12.24
N GLY A 97 -1.03 -27.60 10.94
CA GLY A 97 -1.98 -27.08 9.96
C GLY A 97 -2.12 -25.57 9.97
N ILE A 98 -1.20 -24.83 10.58
CA ILE A 98 -1.23 -23.36 10.60
C ILE A 98 -0.38 -22.81 9.45
N PRO A 99 -1.00 -22.13 8.47
CA PRO A 99 -0.27 -21.61 7.31
C PRO A 99 0.76 -20.57 7.76
N THR A 100 2.03 -20.84 7.45
CA THR A 100 3.14 -20.01 7.88
C THR A 100 4.12 -19.86 6.74
N GLY A 101 4.53 -18.63 6.42
CA GLY A 101 5.57 -18.34 5.43
C GLY A 101 6.71 -17.51 6.01
N PHE A 102 7.51 -16.94 5.11
CA PHE A 102 8.72 -16.20 5.42
C PHE A 102 8.55 -14.74 4.99
N CYS A 103 9.00 -13.84 5.83
CA CYS A 103 9.08 -12.41 5.55
C CYS A 103 10.51 -11.93 5.81
N TYR A 104 10.86 -10.78 5.24
CA TYR A 104 12.21 -10.25 5.30
C TYR A 104 12.22 -8.74 5.60
N GLN A 105 13.28 -8.26 6.24
CA GLN A 105 13.58 -6.83 6.39
C GLN A 105 14.98 -6.57 5.83
N ARG A 106 15.20 -5.41 5.21
CA ARG A 106 16.53 -4.89 4.88
C ARG A 106 16.93 -3.88 5.94
N LEU A 107 17.99 -4.19 6.68
CA LEU A 107 18.44 -3.41 7.84
C LEU A 107 19.90 -2.99 7.66
N VAL A 108 20.30 -1.92 8.33
CA VAL A 108 21.72 -1.53 8.43
C VAL A 108 22.36 -2.33 9.55
N LEU A 109 23.45 -3.05 9.24
CA LEU A 109 24.20 -3.87 10.18
C LEU A 109 25.06 -3.02 11.13
N ASP A 110 25.76 -2.03 10.59
CA ASP A 110 26.61 -1.11 11.34
C ASP A 110 26.35 0.35 10.95
N ASP A 111 26.10 1.18 11.96
CA ASP A 111 25.88 2.61 11.81
C ASP A 111 27.21 3.40 11.80
N GLU A 112 28.32 2.82 12.27
CA GLU A 112 29.59 3.53 12.51
C GLU A 112 30.56 3.49 11.32
N THR A 113 30.56 2.43 10.51
CA THR A 113 31.54 2.22 9.42
C THR A 113 30.91 2.07 8.03
N ALA A 114 30.17 3.09 7.58
CA ALA A 114 29.36 3.07 6.36
C ALA A 114 28.22 2.02 6.42
N PRO A 115 27.03 2.33 5.87
CA PRO A 115 25.89 1.43 6.02
C PRO A 115 26.09 0.16 5.19
N GLU A 116 26.48 -0.93 5.86
CA GLU A 116 26.37 -2.29 5.32
C GLU A 116 24.93 -2.78 5.50
N PHE A 117 24.28 -3.17 4.40
CA PHE A 117 22.92 -3.71 4.43
C PHE A 117 22.92 -5.22 4.61
N ILE A 118 22.01 -5.70 5.44
CA ILE A 118 21.73 -7.12 5.63
C ILE A 118 20.25 -7.42 5.48
N ILE A 119 19.93 -8.66 5.17
CA ILE A 119 18.57 -9.18 5.24
C ILE A 119 18.34 -9.90 6.57
N HIS A 120 17.23 -9.58 7.20
CA HIS A 120 16.75 -10.22 8.43
C HIS A 120 15.52 -11.06 8.13
N GLY A 121 15.54 -12.34 8.53
CA GLY A 121 14.45 -13.29 8.31
C GLY A 121 13.48 -13.38 9.49
N LEU A 122 12.19 -13.44 9.19
CA LEU A 122 11.10 -13.61 10.15
C LEU A 122 9.94 -14.38 9.49
N ASN A 123 8.82 -14.58 10.19
CA ASN A 123 7.68 -15.35 9.68
C ASN A 123 6.45 -14.48 9.45
N GLY A 124 5.68 -14.82 8.41
CA GLY A 124 4.28 -14.44 8.28
C GLY A 124 3.40 -15.61 8.71
N VAL A 125 2.45 -15.41 9.61
CA VAL A 125 1.53 -16.46 10.08
C VAL A 125 0.10 -16.07 9.76
N TYR A 126 -0.66 -16.98 9.16
CA TYR A 126 -2.07 -16.76 8.83
C TYR A 126 -2.97 -17.11 10.01
N LEU A 127 -3.82 -16.15 10.39
CA LEU A 127 -4.85 -16.33 11.41
C LEU A 127 -6.19 -16.57 10.71
N GLU A 128 -6.66 -17.82 10.70
CA GLU A 128 -7.87 -18.26 10.00
C GLU A 128 -9.13 -17.54 10.53
N ASP A 129 -9.25 -17.40 11.85
CA ASP A 129 -10.36 -16.73 12.54
C ASP A 129 -10.55 -15.28 12.10
N ARG A 130 -9.46 -14.61 11.75
CA ARG A 130 -9.39 -13.20 11.35
C ARG A 130 -9.18 -12.98 9.87
N LYS A 131 -8.88 -14.05 9.12
CA LYS A 131 -8.50 -14.03 7.71
C LYS A 131 -7.38 -13.03 7.41
N THR A 132 -6.37 -12.99 8.27
CA THR A 132 -5.27 -12.02 8.16
C THR A 132 -3.93 -12.66 8.43
N TRP A 133 -2.89 -12.13 7.79
CA TRP A 133 -1.51 -12.45 8.09
C TRP A 133 -0.96 -11.51 9.16
N ILE A 134 -0.16 -12.06 10.08
CA ILE A 134 0.63 -11.31 11.07
C ILE A 134 2.11 -11.63 10.90
N ARG A 135 2.99 -10.69 11.28
CA ARG A 135 4.45 -10.91 11.29
C ARG A 135 4.91 -11.30 12.69
N LEU A 136 5.73 -12.34 12.78
CA LEU A 136 6.35 -12.81 14.01
C LEU A 136 7.86 -12.91 13.84
N ASP A 137 8.61 -12.23 14.71
CA ASP A 137 10.07 -12.21 14.68
C ASP A 137 10.65 -13.05 15.82
N ALA A 138 11.13 -14.24 15.47
CA ALA A 138 11.63 -15.22 16.43
C ALA A 138 13.12 -15.02 16.78
N ARG A 139 13.76 -13.91 16.37
CA ARG A 139 15.21 -13.65 16.53
C ARG A 139 15.75 -13.83 17.95
N GLY A 140 14.94 -13.53 18.97
CA GLY A 140 15.32 -13.65 20.38
C GLY A 140 15.63 -12.30 21.04
N ASN A 141 15.24 -12.19 22.30
CA ASN A 141 15.36 -10.96 23.08
C ASN A 141 16.73 -10.85 23.78
N LYS A 142 17.30 -9.65 23.76
CA LYS A 142 18.51 -9.27 24.50
C LYS A 142 18.44 -7.79 24.89
N GLU A 143 19.43 -7.27 25.59
CA GLU A 143 19.51 -5.83 25.85
C GLU A 143 19.48 -5.05 24.51
N GLY A 144 18.51 -4.14 24.38
CA GLY A 144 18.27 -3.37 23.15
C GLY A 144 17.44 -4.07 22.06
N VAL A 145 17.04 -5.33 22.23
CA VAL A 145 16.23 -6.09 21.26
C VAL A 145 15.01 -6.70 21.94
N ASN A 146 13.81 -6.31 21.49
CA ASN A 146 12.55 -6.73 22.10
C ASN A 146 11.46 -7.06 21.06
N ALA A 147 11.43 -8.32 20.64
CA ALA A 147 10.37 -8.88 19.81
C ALA A 147 9.24 -9.48 20.68
N GLY A 148 7.99 -9.22 20.32
CA GLY A 148 6.82 -9.62 21.08
C GLY A 148 5.71 -10.24 20.23
N PHE A 149 4.90 -11.07 20.88
CA PHE A 149 3.72 -11.65 20.25
C PHE A 149 2.58 -10.63 20.26
N SER A 150 2.05 -10.32 19.08
CA SER A 150 0.91 -9.42 18.95
C SER A 150 0.11 -9.73 17.68
N VAL A 151 -1.21 -9.64 17.81
CA VAL A 151 -2.17 -9.84 16.72
C VAL A 151 -2.73 -8.53 16.16
N THR A 152 -2.39 -7.39 16.77
CA THR A 152 -2.84 -6.06 16.35
C THR A 152 -1.67 -5.21 15.89
N ASP A 153 -0.71 -4.98 16.78
CA ASP A 153 0.41 -4.08 16.59
C ASP A 153 1.69 -4.90 16.60
N GLU A 154 2.31 -5.05 15.43
CA GLU A 154 3.52 -5.85 15.29
C GLU A 154 4.65 -5.35 16.22
N GLN A 155 5.38 -6.29 16.81
CA GLN A 155 6.50 -6.01 17.69
C GLN A 155 7.71 -6.83 17.24
N LEU A 156 8.41 -6.32 16.23
CA LEU A 156 9.59 -6.97 15.64
C LEU A 156 10.85 -6.65 16.45
N ALA A 157 11.89 -7.46 16.26
CA ALA A 157 13.17 -7.25 16.96
C ALA A 157 13.80 -5.90 16.60
N PHE A 158 13.63 -5.48 15.34
CA PHE A 158 14.22 -4.26 14.79
C PHE A 158 13.14 -3.41 14.08
N PRO A 159 12.85 -2.19 14.57
CA PRO A 159 12.06 -1.24 13.81
C PRO A 159 12.88 -0.70 12.64
N VAL A 160 12.28 -0.62 11.45
CA VAL A 160 12.96 -0.05 10.27
C VAL A 160 13.13 1.46 10.40
N ARG A 161 14.26 1.96 9.88
CA ARG A 161 14.64 3.37 9.79
C ARG A 161 14.70 3.81 8.32
N PRO A 162 13.57 4.27 7.71
CA PRO A 162 13.51 4.63 6.30
C PRO A 162 14.54 5.70 5.89
N GLU A 163 14.87 6.61 6.80
CA GLU A 163 15.88 7.65 6.59
C GLU A 163 17.30 7.10 6.39
N LYS A 164 17.55 5.85 6.79
CA LYS A 164 18.80 5.11 6.56
C LYS A 164 18.73 4.13 5.39
N GLY A 165 17.62 4.12 4.65
CA GLY A 165 17.40 3.19 3.54
C GLY A 165 17.05 1.77 3.99
N GLU A 166 16.67 1.57 5.26
CA GLU A 166 16.09 0.32 5.74
C GLU A 166 14.67 0.15 5.23
N LYS A 167 14.26 -1.09 4.95
CA LYS A 167 12.97 -1.39 4.33
C LYS A 167 12.34 -2.64 4.93
N ASP A 168 11.04 -2.59 5.13
CA ASP A 168 10.24 -3.77 5.43
C ASP A 168 9.82 -4.48 4.14
N GLY A 169 10.06 -5.78 4.06
CA GLY A 169 9.47 -6.63 3.05
C GLY A 169 7.98 -6.86 3.34
N ILE A 170 7.14 -6.62 2.33
CA ILE A 170 5.68 -6.70 2.44
C ILE A 170 5.11 -8.04 1.98
N MET A 171 5.95 -8.92 1.44
CA MET A 171 5.56 -10.23 0.92
C MET A 171 5.75 -11.35 1.95
N VAL A 172 4.83 -12.32 1.93
CA VAL A 172 4.95 -13.59 2.65
C VAL A 172 5.24 -14.70 1.64
N TYR A 173 6.45 -15.24 1.70
CA TYR A 173 6.93 -16.30 0.82
C TYR A 173 6.56 -17.67 1.37
N ALA A 174 6.06 -18.57 0.53
CA ALA A 174 5.71 -19.93 0.94
C ALA A 174 6.96 -20.80 1.21
N ASP A 175 8.10 -20.45 0.64
CA ASP A 175 9.38 -21.12 0.88
C ASP A 175 10.46 -20.07 1.19
N PRO A 176 11.53 -20.44 1.90
CA PRO A 176 12.63 -19.50 2.17
C PRO A 176 13.28 -19.03 0.87
N ASP A 177 13.82 -17.81 0.90
CA ASP A 177 14.58 -17.24 -0.19
C ASP A 177 15.71 -18.16 -0.66
N THR A 178 15.87 -18.28 -1.99
CA THR A 178 16.79 -19.25 -2.59
C THR A 178 18.24 -18.89 -2.33
N ASP A 179 18.60 -17.61 -2.36
CA ASP A 179 19.97 -17.15 -2.13
C ASP A 179 20.34 -17.33 -0.65
N VAL A 180 19.40 -17.06 0.26
CA VAL A 180 19.55 -17.39 1.69
C VAL A 180 19.80 -18.89 1.91
N LEU A 181 19.03 -19.76 1.23
CA LEU A 181 19.20 -21.21 1.37
C LEU A 181 20.55 -21.67 0.83
N MET A 182 20.97 -21.16 -0.34
CA MET A 182 22.28 -21.49 -0.90
C MET A 182 23.40 -21.09 0.05
N ALA A 183 23.34 -19.89 0.63
CA ALA A 183 24.34 -19.42 1.60
C ALA A 183 24.38 -20.28 2.87
N LEU A 184 23.22 -20.61 3.46
CA LEU A 184 23.12 -21.46 4.64
C LEU A 184 23.65 -22.89 4.41
N GLN A 185 23.47 -23.43 3.21
CA GLN A 185 23.89 -24.79 2.87
C GLN A 185 25.37 -24.88 2.45
N SER A 186 25.95 -23.79 1.97
CA SER A 186 27.34 -23.75 1.52
C SER A 186 28.35 -23.48 2.64
N HIS A 187 27.89 -23.03 3.82
CA HIS A 187 28.75 -22.64 4.93
C HIS A 187 28.55 -23.49 6.18
N THR A 188 29.65 -23.82 6.85
CA THR A 188 29.63 -24.47 8.17
C THR A 188 30.00 -23.52 9.32
N SER A 189 30.58 -22.36 9.00
CA SER A 189 30.92 -21.29 9.96
C SER A 189 30.05 -20.06 9.74
N ARG A 190 29.45 -19.56 10.82
CA ARG A 190 28.67 -18.31 10.83
C ARG A 190 29.50 -17.11 10.39
N SER A 191 30.78 -17.06 10.77
CA SER A 191 31.66 -15.94 10.43
C SER A 191 31.90 -15.83 8.93
N GLU A 192 31.99 -16.98 8.22
CA GLU A 192 32.10 -17.01 6.76
C GLU A 192 30.75 -16.72 6.09
N LEU A 193 29.66 -17.28 6.63
CA LEU A 193 28.30 -17.07 6.11
C LEU A 193 27.91 -15.60 5.98
N TRP A 194 28.36 -14.73 6.90
CA TRP A 194 27.98 -13.32 6.92
C TRP A 194 28.37 -12.54 5.66
N ALA A 195 29.46 -12.95 5.00
CA ALA A 195 29.92 -12.30 3.78
C ALA A 195 29.07 -12.66 2.55
N ASP A 196 28.36 -13.79 2.60
CA ASP A 196 27.69 -14.39 1.45
C ASP A 196 26.15 -14.35 1.56
N LEU A 197 25.61 -13.78 2.65
CA LEU A 197 24.17 -13.55 2.77
C LEU A 197 23.72 -12.44 1.82
N PRO A 198 22.49 -12.54 1.26
CA PRO A 198 21.94 -11.49 0.41
C PRO A 198 21.73 -10.20 1.21
N THR A 199 21.91 -9.07 0.53
CA THR A 199 21.79 -7.72 1.09
C THR A 199 20.55 -6.98 0.62
N GLU A 200 19.81 -7.55 -0.34
CA GLU A 200 18.58 -6.99 -0.92
C GLU A 200 17.37 -7.89 -0.68
N LEU A 201 16.18 -7.28 -0.57
CA LEU A 201 14.96 -8.03 -0.32
C LEU A 201 14.64 -8.93 -1.53
N PRO A 202 14.08 -10.15 -1.29
CA PRO A 202 13.59 -10.98 -2.36
C PRO A 202 12.50 -10.24 -3.16
N ASP A 203 12.48 -10.44 -4.47
CA ASP A 203 11.53 -9.81 -5.40
C ASP A 203 11.44 -8.28 -5.25
N SER A 204 12.58 -7.58 -5.18
CA SER A 204 12.65 -6.10 -5.20
C SER A 204 11.90 -5.45 -6.38
N ASP A 205 11.59 -6.25 -7.41
CA ASP A 205 10.89 -5.86 -8.63
C ASP A 205 9.36 -5.87 -8.48
N VAL A 206 8.78 -6.10 -7.30
CA VAL A 206 7.32 -6.08 -7.12
C VAL A 206 6.85 -4.74 -6.56
N LEU A 207 5.97 -4.06 -7.29
CA LEU A 207 5.38 -2.79 -6.86
C LEU A 207 3.98 -3.02 -6.30
N ILE A 208 3.64 -2.36 -5.19
CA ILE A 208 2.40 -2.65 -4.47
C ILE A 208 1.64 -1.35 -4.18
N THR A 209 0.35 -1.36 -4.50
CA THR A 209 -0.55 -0.21 -4.28
C THR A 209 -1.64 -0.55 -3.27
N GLN A 210 -2.72 0.23 -3.16
CA GLN A 210 -3.83 -0.10 -2.26
C GLN A 210 -4.51 -1.43 -2.65
N ARG A 211 -4.79 -1.62 -3.95
CA ARG A 211 -5.54 -2.75 -4.50
C ARG A 211 -4.72 -3.68 -5.38
N LEU A 212 -3.53 -3.26 -5.81
CA LEU A 212 -2.79 -3.92 -6.89
C LEU A 212 -1.44 -4.45 -6.42
N ILE A 213 -1.02 -5.51 -7.09
CA ILE A 213 0.36 -6.01 -7.12
C ILE A 213 0.80 -5.87 -8.58
N LEU A 214 1.86 -5.13 -8.83
CA LEU A 214 2.51 -5.04 -10.14
C LEU A 214 3.74 -5.95 -10.06
N ARG A 215 3.70 -7.08 -10.76
CA ARG A 215 4.79 -8.07 -10.76
C ARG A 215 5.14 -8.48 -12.18
N ARG A 216 6.25 -9.18 -12.33
CA ARG A 216 6.61 -9.82 -13.60
C ARG A 216 5.51 -10.77 -14.07
N TRP A 217 5.39 -10.87 -15.38
CA TRP A 217 4.55 -11.88 -16.01
C TRP A 217 5.13 -13.27 -15.81
N GLU A 218 4.26 -14.24 -15.55
CA GLU A 218 4.58 -15.65 -15.40
C GLU A 218 3.83 -16.48 -16.48
N ASP A 219 4.36 -17.65 -16.84
CA ASP A 219 3.72 -18.55 -17.81
C ASP A 219 2.29 -18.96 -17.39
N SER A 220 2.02 -18.98 -16.07
CA SER A 220 0.72 -19.24 -15.45
C SER A 220 -0.32 -18.14 -15.74
N ASP A 221 0.11 -16.91 -16.05
CA ASP A 221 -0.79 -15.79 -16.34
C ASP A 221 -1.41 -15.86 -17.75
N ALA A 222 -1.00 -16.83 -18.58
CA ALA A 222 -1.44 -16.92 -19.98
C ALA A 222 -2.97 -17.02 -20.13
N GLU A 223 -3.65 -17.71 -19.20
CA GLU A 223 -5.11 -17.84 -19.21
C GLU A 223 -5.79 -16.51 -18.88
N ASP A 224 -5.31 -15.81 -17.85
CA ASP A 224 -5.82 -14.49 -17.45
C ASP A 224 -5.56 -13.44 -18.54
N LEU A 225 -4.35 -13.45 -19.13
CA LEU A 225 -4.00 -12.59 -20.26
C LEU A 225 -4.95 -12.84 -21.44
N TYR A 226 -5.12 -14.10 -21.86
CA TYR A 226 -6.02 -14.43 -22.98
C TYR A 226 -7.46 -13.97 -22.71
N LYS A 227 -7.96 -14.21 -21.49
CA LYS A 227 -9.32 -13.85 -21.10
C LYS A 227 -9.63 -12.37 -21.32
N TYR A 228 -8.68 -11.47 -21.05
CA TYR A 228 -8.91 -10.02 -21.20
C TYR A 228 -8.39 -9.47 -22.53
N ALA A 229 -7.31 -10.01 -23.09
CA ALA A 229 -6.73 -9.55 -24.35
C ALA A 229 -7.47 -10.05 -25.60
N SER A 230 -8.36 -11.04 -25.47
CA SER A 230 -9.25 -11.49 -26.55
C SER A 230 -10.47 -10.59 -26.78
N ASP A 231 -10.76 -9.65 -25.88
CA ASP A 231 -11.87 -8.70 -26.07
C ASP A 231 -11.50 -7.63 -27.10
N SER A 232 -12.32 -7.50 -28.14
CA SER A 232 -12.10 -6.59 -29.27
C SER A 232 -12.09 -5.11 -28.91
N ASP A 233 -12.59 -4.73 -27.73
CA ASP A 233 -12.57 -3.34 -27.26
C ASP A 233 -11.24 -2.97 -26.56
N VAL A 234 -10.36 -3.95 -26.28
CA VAL A 234 -9.14 -3.74 -25.49
C VAL A 234 -7.94 -3.44 -26.38
N GLY A 235 -7.45 -4.43 -27.13
CA GLY A 235 -6.21 -4.29 -27.90
C GLY A 235 -6.28 -3.33 -29.09
N PRO A 236 -7.32 -3.40 -29.93
CA PRO A 236 -7.37 -2.61 -31.16
C PRO A 236 -7.23 -1.11 -30.93
N ILE A 237 -7.79 -0.56 -29.85
CA ILE A 237 -7.69 0.88 -29.56
C ILE A 237 -6.29 1.29 -29.07
N ALA A 238 -5.49 0.33 -28.59
CA ALA A 238 -4.09 0.47 -28.21
C ALA A 238 -3.11 0.07 -29.32
N GLY A 239 -3.62 -0.46 -30.45
CA GLY A 239 -2.82 -0.72 -31.65
C GLY A 239 -2.35 -2.17 -31.84
N TRP A 240 -3.03 -3.15 -31.25
CA TRP A 240 -2.75 -4.58 -31.45
C TRP A 240 -4.04 -5.40 -31.61
N SER A 241 -3.95 -6.56 -32.27
CA SER A 241 -5.13 -7.41 -32.57
C SER A 241 -5.53 -8.27 -31.37
N PRO A 242 -6.84 -8.55 -31.15
CA PRO A 242 -7.25 -9.39 -30.02
C PRO A 242 -6.61 -10.77 -30.09
N HIS A 243 -6.14 -11.28 -28.94
CA HIS A 243 -5.50 -12.59 -28.87
C HIS A 243 -6.50 -13.69 -29.25
N GLN A 244 -6.03 -14.70 -29.98
CA GLN A 244 -6.81 -15.80 -30.53
C GLN A 244 -6.73 -17.08 -29.68
N SER A 245 -5.66 -17.26 -28.90
CA SER A 245 -5.51 -18.43 -28.01
C SER A 245 -4.69 -18.14 -26.75
N VAL A 246 -4.78 -19.07 -25.78
CA VAL A 246 -3.92 -19.08 -24.58
C VAL A 246 -2.45 -19.28 -24.96
N ASP A 247 -2.17 -20.07 -26.00
CA ASP A 247 -0.81 -20.29 -26.47
C ASP A 247 -0.18 -19.01 -27.05
N GLU A 248 -0.96 -18.24 -27.82
CA GLU A 248 -0.55 -16.92 -28.30
C GLU A 248 -0.27 -15.97 -27.12
N SER A 249 -1.15 -15.92 -26.11
CA SER A 249 -0.90 -15.13 -24.90
C SER A 249 0.40 -15.55 -24.20
N ARG A 250 0.69 -16.86 -24.12
CA ARG A 250 1.94 -17.35 -23.54
C ARG A 250 3.15 -16.91 -24.34
N ASP A 251 3.05 -16.90 -25.67
CA ASP A 251 4.11 -16.39 -26.54
C ASP A 251 4.29 -14.87 -26.40
N VAL A 252 3.20 -14.11 -26.24
CA VAL A 252 3.23 -12.67 -25.95
C VAL A 252 3.90 -12.38 -24.61
N ILE A 253 3.62 -13.17 -23.56
CA ILE A 253 4.30 -13.06 -22.27
C ILE A 253 5.82 -13.21 -22.44
N LYS A 254 6.25 -14.23 -23.19
CA LYS A 254 7.68 -14.54 -23.37
C LYS A 254 8.42 -13.53 -24.23
N ASN A 255 7.77 -13.01 -25.28
CA ASN A 255 8.46 -12.26 -26.33
C ASN A 255 8.15 -10.76 -26.34
N VAL A 256 7.06 -10.33 -25.72
CA VAL A 256 6.60 -8.92 -25.74
C VAL A 256 6.54 -8.33 -24.34
N LEU A 257 5.97 -9.07 -23.37
CA LEU A 257 5.79 -8.59 -21.98
C LEU A 257 6.92 -9.02 -21.04
N SER A 258 8.06 -9.41 -21.60
CA SER A 258 9.26 -9.85 -20.86
C SER A 258 10.30 -8.73 -20.66
N GLY A 259 9.94 -7.49 -20.99
CA GLY A 259 10.80 -6.32 -20.80
C GLY A 259 11.16 -6.09 -19.33
N LYS A 260 12.34 -5.48 -19.07
CA LYS A 260 12.82 -5.22 -17.71
C LYS A 260 11.87 -4.36 -16.89
N GLU A 261 11.05 -3.50 -17.48
CA GLU A 261 10.06 -2.75 -16.71
C GLU A 261 8.64 -3.04 -17.18
N ALA A 262 8.35 -4.31 -17.53
CA ALA A 262 7.03 -4.78 -17.93
C ALA A 262 6.37 -5.59 -16.80
N TYR A 263 5.16 -5.17 -16.42
CA TYR A 263 4.44 -5.68 -15.26
C TYR A 263 3.03 -6.16 -15.63
N ALA A 264 2.63 -7.29 -15.06
CA ALA A 264 1.25 -7.69 -14.92
C ALA A 264 0.60 -6.85 -13.81
N ILE A 265 -0.56 -6.26 -14.09
CA ILE A 265 -1.38 -5.61 -13.06
C ILE A 265 -2.26 -6.68 -12.44
N CYS A 266 -1.99 -7.06 -11.19
CA CYS A 266 -2.74 -8.09 -10.48
C CYS A 266 -3.62 -7.52 -9.36
N LEU A 267 -4.83 -8.03 -9.21
CA LEU A 267 -5.67 -7.70 -8.03
C LEU A 267 -5.14 -8.43 -6.80
N LYS A 268 -5.03 -7.71 -5.68
CA LYS A 268 -4.63 -8.32 -4.40
C LYS A 268 -5.58 -9.38 -3.87
N GLU A 269 -6.86 -9.27 -4.24
CA GLU A 269 -7.91 -10.14 -3.71
C GLU A 269 -7.75 -11.59 -4.19
N ASP A 270 -7.43 -11.77 -5.48
CA ASP A 270 -7.36 -13.09 -6.11
C ASP A 270 -6.07 -13.34 -6.90
N GLY A 271 -5.11 -12.41 -6.89
CA GLY A 271 -3.80 -12.53 -7.54
C GLY A 271 -3.84 -12.49 -9.07
N LYS A 272 -5.02 -12.33 -9.69
CA LYS A 272 -5.20 -12.48 -11.13
C LYS A 272 -4.68 -11.30 -11.91
N ALA A 273 -4.03 -11.59 -13.04
CA ALA A 273 -3.56 -10.58 -13.97
C ALA A 273 -4.75 -9.98 -14.74
N ILE A 274 -4.97 -8.67 -14.59
CA ILE A 274 -6.12 -7.96 -15.17
C ILE A 274 -5.74 -6.92 -16.22
N GLY A 275 -4.45 -6.72 -16.47
CA GLY A 275 -3.92 -5.78 -17.45
C GLY A 275 -2.39 -5.75 -17.43
N ALA A 276 -1.81 -4.86 -18.22
CA ALA A 276 -0.37 -4.65 -18.28
C ALA A 276 -0.03 -3.16 -18.10
N ILE A 277 1.11 -2.89 -17.49
CA ILE A 277 1.75 -1.58 -17.48
C ILE A 277 3.26 -1.77 -17.66
N GLU A 278 3.88 -0.88 -18.42
CA GLU A 278 5.31 -0.95 -18.67
C GLU A 278 5.97 0.44 -18.75
N LEU A 279 7.28 0.46 -18.48
CA LEU A 279 8.18 1.53 -18.92
C LEU A 279 9.10 1.01 -20.03
N LYS A 280 8.98 1.58 -21.22
CA LYS A 280 9.92 1.37 -22.31
C LYS A 280 11.11 2.30 -22.11
N LEU A 281 12.25 1.71 -21.79
CA LEU A 281 13.53 2.41 -21.62
C LEU A 281 14.20 2.66 -22.98
N ASN A 282 15.33 3.38 -22.98
CA ASN A 282 16.06 3.72 -24.20
C ASN A 282 16.32 2.47 -25.08
N GLY A 283 16.19 2.66 -26.41
CA GLY A 283 16.30 1.61 -27.42
C GLY A 283 15.01 0.85 -27.70
N HIS A 284 13.96 1.07 -26.91
CA HIS A 284 12.66 0.39 -27.03
C HIS A 284 11.47 1.34 -27.17
N THR A 285 11.71 2.64 -27.38
CA THR A 285 10.68 3.68 -27.57
C THR A 285 11.05 4.61 -28.72
N ASP A 286 10.03 5.11 -29.42
CA ASP A 286 10.16 6.15 -30.46
C ASP A 286 10.07 7.58 -29.87
N MET A 287 9.92 7.72 -28.56
CA MET A 287 9.60 8.99 -27.89
C MET A 287 10.84 9.75 -27.42
N THR A 288 11.95 9.04 -27.18
CA THR A 288 13.20 9.61 -26.67
C THR A 288 14.39 8.71 -26.98
N ASP A 289 15.56 9.31 -27.17
CA ASP A 289 16.86 8.65 -27.34
C ASP A 289 17.77 8.78 -26.12
N ARG A 290 17.23 9.34 -25.02
CA ARG A 290 17.96 9.62 -23.79
C ARG A 290 17.80 8.50 -22.76
N ASP A 291 18.89 8.17 -22.07
CA ASP A 291 18.90 7.14 -21.01
C ASP A 291 18.16 7.57 -19.73
N ASP A 292 17.96 8.88 -19.53
CA ASP A 292 17.27 9.45 -18.37
C ASP A 292 15.78 9.75 -18.63
N GLU A 293 15.22 9.20 -19.71
CA GLU A 293 13.81 9.34 -20.06
C GLU A 293 13.21 7.99 -20.49
N CYS A 294 11.90 7.81 -20.33
CA CYS A 294 11.21 6.59 -20.73
C CYS A 294 9.80 6.86 -21.27
N GLU A 295 9.21 5.88 -21.96
CA GLU A 295 7.81 5.88 -22.39
C GLU A 295 6.99 4.91 -21.55
N MET A 296 5.80 5.32 -21.10
CA MET A 296 4.86 4.46 -20.40
C MET A 296 3.80 3.91 -21.36
N GLY A 297 3.57 2.59 -21.31
CA GLY A 297 2.49 1.90 -22.02
C GLY A 297 1.60 1.15 -21.04
N TYR A 298 0.29 1.06 -21.30
CA TYR A 298 -0.61 0.24 -20.50
C TYR A 298 -1.88 -0.17 -21.24
N TRP A 299 -2.50 -1.24 -20.74
CA TRP A 299 -3.87 -1.61 -21.06
C TRP A 299 -4.52 -2.32 -19.86
N LEU A 300 -5.85 -2.32 -19.81
CA LEU A 300 -6.61 -2.96 -18.73
C LEU A 300 -7.79 -3.74 -19.33
N GLY A 301 -8.12 -4.89 -18.73
CA GLY A 301 -9.30 -5.67 -19.09
C GLY A 301 -10.59 -4.87 -18.92
N LYS A 302 -11.52 -5.05 -19.86
CA LYS A 302 -12.80 -4.32 -19.95
C LYS A 302 -13.63 -4.30 -18.66
N PRO A 303 -13.75 -5.39 -17.89
CA PRO A 303 -14.52 -5.38 -16.63
C PRO A 303 -14.02 -4.39 -15.58
N PHE A 304 -12.74 -4.00 -15.65
CA PHE A 304 -12.06 -3.19 -14.63
C PHE A 304 -12.00 -1.70 -14.99
N TRP A 305 -12.54 -1.32 -16.14
CA TRP A 305 -12.58 0.07 -16.57
C TRP A 305 -13.48 0.94 -15.68
N GLY A 306 -13.10 2.20 -15.52
CA GLY A 306 -13.88 3.17 -14.73
C GLY A 306 -13.75 3.03 -13.21
N GLN A 307 -13.07 2.00 -12.71
CA GLN A 307 -12.92 1.73 -11.27
C GLN A 307 -11.69 2.42 -10.63
N GLY A 308 -10.99 3.25 -11.40
CA GLY A 308 -9.77 3.94 -10.94
C GLY A 308 -8.53 3.05 -10.80
N ILE A 309 -8.56 1.81 -11.29
CA ILE A 309 -7.44 0.85 -11.23
C ILE A 309 -6.23 1.34 -12.04
N MET A 310 -6.41 1.71 -13.30
CA MET A 310 -5.28 2.16 -14.12
C MET A 310 -4.62 3.45 -13.59
N PRO A 311 -5.36 4.50 -13.17
CA PRO A 311 -4.74 5.65 -12.50
C PRO A 311 -3.93 5.29 -11.24
N GLU A 312 -4.34 4.28 -10.49
CA GLU A 312 -3.59 3.78 -9.32
C GLU A 312 -2.27 3.12 -9.75
N ALA A 313 -2.30 2.24 -10.76
CA ALA A 313 -1.10 1.61 -11.32
C ALA A 313 -0.13 2.64 -11.91
N VAL A 314 -0.64 3.59 -12.70
CA VAL A 314 0.16 4.67 -13.31
C VAL A 314 0.87 5.53 -12.26
N LYS A 315 0.20 5.84 -11.14
CA LYS A 315 0.81 6.63 -10.06
C LYS A 315 1.98 5.91 -9.40
N GLU A 316 1.84 4.60 -9.15
CA GLU A 316 2.94 3.80 -8.63
C GLU A 316 4.07 3.67 -9.65
N MET A 317 3.73 3.51 -10.94
CA MET A 317 4.74 3.43 -12.00
C MET A 317 5.50 4.76 -12.18
N LEU A 318 4.84 5.90 -11.99
CA LEU A 318 5.51 7.21 -11.96
C LEU A 318 6.48 7.33 -10.78
N ARG A 319 6.06 6.91 -9.58
CA ARG A 319 6.95 6.86 -8.40
C ARG A 319 8.19 6.00 -8.72
N HIS A 320 7.98 4.79 -9.21
CA HIS A 320 9.04 3.87 -9.58
C HIS A 320 9.99 4.48 -10.63
N ALA A 321 9.44 5.08 -11.69
CA ALA A 321 10.23 5.74 -12.73
C ALA A 321 11.16 6.84 -12.15
N PHE A 322 10.64 7.73 -11.30
CA PHE A 322 11.38 8.89 -10.81
C PHE A 322 12.29 8.60 -9.61
N GLU A 323 11.86 7.72 -8.71
CA GLU A 323 12.58 7.39 -7.47
C GLU A 323 13.54 6.21 -7.67
N ASP A 324 13.05 5.11 -8.23
CA ASP A 324 13.80 3.86 -8.28
C ASP A 324 14.63 3.76 -9.56
N CYS A 325 14.07 4.13 -10.72
CA CYS A 325 14.79 4.13 -12.00
C CYS A 325 15.59 5.42 -12.24
N GLY A 326 15.34 6.48 -11.48
CA GLY A 326 16.05 7.77 -11.59
C GLY A 326 15.75 8.59 -12.85
N MET A 327 14.63 8.31 -13.53
CA MET A 327 14.21 9.03 -14.74
C MET A 327 13.96 10.52 -14.46
N GLN A 328 14.07 11.35 -15.49
CA GLN A 328 13.74 12.78 -15.46
C GLN A 328 12.42 13.08 -16.16
N LYS A 329 12.04 12.26 -17.14
CA LYS A 329 10.80 12.40 -17.92
C LYS A 329 10.16 11.06 -18.22
N VAL A 330 8.83 11.05 -18.18
CA VAL A 330 7.99 9.93 -18.57
C VAL A 330 7.03 10.39 -19.66
N TRP A 331 7.23 9.87 -20.87
CA TRP A 331 6.39 10.12 -22.03
C TRP A 331 5.22 9.14 -22.06
N ILE A 332 4.08 9.55 -22.62
CA ILE A 332 2.96 8.63 -22.84
C ILE A 332 2.14 9.05 -24.06
N GLY A 333 1.74 8.05 -24.85
CA GLY A 333 0.94 8.24 -26.06
C GLY A 333 -0.48 7.67 -25.95
N TYR A 334 -1.41 8.19 -26.75
CA TYR A 334 -2.68 7.53 -27.05
C TYR A 334 -3.14 7.83 -28.48
N TYR A 335 -3.81 6.88 -29.12
CA TYR A 335 -4.44 7.11 -30.43
C TYR A 335 -5.77 7.87 -30.28
N GLU A 336 -6.08 8.72 -31.27
CA GLU A 336 -7.35 9.43 -31.39
C GLU A 336 -8.53 8.46 -31.23
N GLY A 337 -9.55 8.87 -30.46
CA GLY A 337 -10.67 8.00 -30.07
C GLY A 337 -10.48 7.25 -28.75
N ASN A 338 -9.24 7.09 -28.26
CA ASN A 338 -8.97 6.47 -26.95
C ASN A 338 -9.18 7.46 -25.77
N SER A 339 -10.43 7.91 -25.62
CA SER A 339 -10.82 8.87 -24.57
C SER A 339 -10.59 8.35 -23.14
N LYS A 340 -10.53 7.02 -22.94
CA LYS A 340 -10.25 6.41 -21.64
C LYS A 340 -8.78 6.61 -21.25
N SER A 341 -7.84 6.34 -22.15
CA SER A 341 -6.41 6.60 -21.89
C SER A 341 -6.15 8.08 -21.65
N LYS A 342 -6.73 8.97 -22.48
CA LYS A 342 -6.67 10.42 -22.26
C LYS A 342 -7.07 10.82 -20.84
N ARG A 343 -8.21 10.34 -20.35
CA ARG A 343 -8.70 10.63 -18.99
C ARG A 343 -7.80 10.06 -17.89
N VAL A 344 -7.12 8.93 -18.12
CA VAL A 344 -6.16 8.39 -17.16
C VAL A 344 -4.93 9.32 -17.09
N GLN A 345 -4.40 9.73 -18.24
CA GLN A 345 -3.27 10.66 -18.32
C GLN A 345 -3.58 11.98 -17.59
N GLU A 346 -4.73 12.58 -17.86
CA GLU A 346 -5.20 13.81 -17.20
C GLU A 346 -5.31 13.64 -15.66
N LYS A 347 -5.84 12.50 -15.20
CA LYS A 347 -5.98 12.21 -13.76
C LYS A 347 -4.65 11.96 -13.04
N CYS A 348 -3.62 11.60 -13.78
CA CYS A 348 -2.29 11.33 -13.27
C CYS A 348 -1.33 12.50 -13.51
N GLY A 349 -1.84 13.67 -13.92
CA GLY A 349 -1.05 14.89 -14.00
C GLY A 349 -0.25 15.08 -15.28
N PHE A 350 -0.34 14.16 -16.24
CA PHE A 350 0.40 14.29 -17.50
C PHE A 350 -0.06 15.53 -18.26
N LYS A 351 0.92 16.30 -18.76
CA LYS A 351 0.67 17.51 -19.56
C LYS A 351 0.73 17.17 -21.04
N TYR A 352 -0.34 17.51 -21.76
CA TYR A 352 -0.39 17.35 -23.21
C TYR A 352 0.72 18.15 -23.90
N GLN A 353 1.33 17.54 -24.91
CA GLN A 353 2.45 18.10 -25.66
C GLN A 353 2.06 18.38 -27.12
N TRP A 354 1.78 17.34 -27.91
CA TRP A 354 1.46 17.48 -29.33
C TRP A 354 0.59 16.36 -29.90
N ARG A 355 0.15 16.57 -31.14
CA ARG A 355 -0.63 15.66 -31.98
C ARG A 355 0.15 15.36 -33.26
N SER A 356 0.21 14.10 -33.65
CA SER A 356 0.84 13.64 -34.88
C SER A 356 -0.19 12.93 -35.76
N GLU A 357 -0.23 13.28 -37.04
CA GLU A 357 -1.06 12.60 -38.04
C GLU A 357 -0.27 11.50 -38.75
N ASN A 358 -0.98 10.49 -39.27
CA ASN A 358 -0.40 9.41 -40.08
C ASN A 358 0.70 8.59 -39.36
N VAL A 359 0.57 8.42 -38.04
CA VAL A 359 1.44 7.56 -37.23
C VAL A 359 1.19 6.11 -37.62
N ASP A 360 2.25 5.37 -37.95
CA ASP A 360 2.15 3.96 -38.29
C ASP A 360 1.75 3.12 -37.07
N VAL A 361 0.84 2.16 -37.27
CA VAL A 361 0.42 1.17 -36.26
C VAL A 361 0.74 -0.22 -36.81
N PRO A 362 2.00 -0.69 -36.67
CA PRO A 362 2.51 -1.82 -37.46
C PRO A 362 1.71 -3.10 -37.26
N LEU A 363 1.30 -3.41 -36.02
CA LEU A 363 0.53 -4.62 -35.68
C LEU A 363 -0.90 -4.61 -36.22
N MET A 364 -1.39 -3.46 -36.68
CA MET A 364 -2.72 -3.29 -37.28
C MET A 364 -2.65 -2.97 -38.79
N HIS A 365 -1.44 -2.81 -39.35
CA HIS A 365 -1.21 -2.46 -40.75
C HIS A 365 -1.98 -1.21 -41.23
N GLU A 366 -2.11 -0.20 -40.36
CA GLU A 366 -2.82 1.04 -40.65
C GLU A 366 -2.10 2.26 -40.09
N LYS A 367 -2.63 3.45 -40.40
CA LYS A 367 -2.14 4.73 -39.88
C LYS A 367 -3.21 5.40 -39.03
N ARG A 368 -2.81 5.99 -37.90
CA ARG A 368 -3.71 6.70 -36.99
C ARG A 368 -3.17 8.07 -36.60
N THR A 369 -4.03 8.88 -36.02
CA THR A 369 -3.63 10.09 -35.32
C THR A 369 -3.21 9.72 -33.89
N GLY A 370 -2.02 10.11 -33.48
CA GLY A 370 -1.49 9.93 -32.12
C GLY A 370 -1.40 11.25 -31.36
N HIS A 371 -1.55 11.17 -30.04
CA HIS A 371 -1.40 12.28 -29.09
C HIS A 371 -0.35 11.91 -28.07
N VAL A 372 0.46 12.89 -27.68
CA VAL A 372 1.56 12.71 -26.74
C VAL A 372 1.39 13.64 -25.55
N SER A 373 1.62 13.07 -24.36
CA SER A 373 1.69 13.79 -23.10
C SER A 373 3.01 13.46 -22.39
N LEU A 374 3.38 14.29 -21.42
CA LEU A 374 4.63 14.21 -20.67
C LEU A 374 4.40 14.48 -19.19
N MET A 375 5.08 13.71 -18.34
CA MET A 375 5.30 14.02 -16.93
C MET A 375 6.80 14.24 -16.70
N THR A 376 7.17 15.35 -16.08
CA THR A 376 8.55 15.63 -15.66
C THR A 376 8.72 15.31 -14.18
N ARG A 377 9.94 15.01 -13.74
CA ARG A 377 10.23 14.80 -12.31
C ARG A 377 9.88 16.03 -11.47
N GLU A 378 10.14 17.23 -12.00
CA GLU A 378 9.80 18.49 -11.34
C GLU A 378 8.28 18.64 -11.16
N ASP A 379 7.50 18.40 -12.23
CA ASP A 379 6.04 18.47 -12.17
C ASP A 379 5.46 17.41 -11.23
N TRP A 380 5.97 16.19 -11.29
CA TRP A 380 5.57 15.12 -10.39
C TRP A 380 5.88 15.48 -8.94
N MET A 381 7.09 15.99 -8.66
CA MET A 381 7.47 16.48 -7.33
C MET A 381 6.60 17.66 -6.90
N ALA A 382 6.20 18.57 -7.78
CA ALA A 382 5.28 19.67 -7.45
C ALA A 382 3.86 19.16 -7.14
N GLU A 383 3.41 18.07 -7.77
CA GLU A 383 2.17 17.39 -7.41
C GLU A 383 2.27 16.64 -6.06
N GLN A 384 3.46 16.13 -5.70
CA GLN A 384 3.73 15.51 -4.40
C GLN A 384 3.95 16.55 -3.29
N ASN A 385 4.62 17.66 -3.59
CA ASN A 385 4.96 18.75 -2.67
C ASN A 385 3.78 19.71 -2.50
N GLU A 386 2.86 19.22 -1.67
CA GLU A 386 2.07 19.94 -0.67
C GLU A 386 1.16 21.09 -1.11
N VAL A 387 -0.12 20.73 -1.18
CA VAL A 387 -1.15 21.52 -0.51
C VAL A 387 -0.84 21.51 0.98
N ASN A 388 -0.18 22.55 1.50
CA ASN A 388 0.05 22.69 2.94
C ASN A 388 -1.30 22.81 3.66
N VAL A 389 -1.65 21.77 4.41
CA VAL A 389 -2.87 21.74 5.24
C VAL A 389 -2.49 22.04 6.67
N GLU A 390 -2.94 23.20 7.15
CA GLU A 390 -2.64 23.68 8.49
C GLU A 390 -3.83 23.48 9.41
N LYS A 391 -3.56 23.31 10.70
CA LYS A 391 -4.58 23.38 11.75
C LYS A 391 -4.83 24.84 12.09
N ALA A 392 -6.08 25.30 11.99
CA ALA A 392 -6.41 26.71 12.17
C ALA A 392 -6.15 27.19 13.60
N GLY A 393 -5.63 28.41 13.71
CA GLY A 393 -5.36 29.09 14.96
C GLY A 393 -6.35 30.21 15.27
N ILE A 394 -6.16 30.88 16.40
CA ILE A 394 -6.98 32.04 16.81
C ILE A 394 -6.87 33.18 15.78
N ASP A 395 -5.71 33.32 15.13
CA ASP A 395 -5.46 34.34 14.11
C ASP A 395 -6.26 34.12 12.82
N ASP A 396 -6.87 32.94 12.65
CA ASP A 396 -7.68 32.60 11.46
C ASP A 396 -9.16 32.93 11.61
N ILE A 397 -9.60 33.38 12.79
CA ILE A 397 -11.03 33.49 13.12
C ILE A 397 -11.80 34.36 12.12
N ASP A 398 -11.24 35.50 11.71
CA ASP A 398 -11.91 36.40 10.76
C ASP A 398 -12.09 35.72 9.39
N PHE A 399 -11.09 34.96 8.93
CA PHE A 399 -11.19 34.17 7.70
C PHE A 399 -12.18 33.02 7.84
N LEU A 400 -12.22 32.34 8.99
CA LEU A 400 -13.17 31.26 9.25
C LEU A 400 -14.62 31.74 9.30
N VAL A 401 -14.85 32.95 9.83
CA VAL A 401 -16.17 33.60 9.80
C VAL A 401 -16.59 33.89 8.36
N LYS A 402 -15.67 34.43 7.54
CA LYS A 402 -15.92 34.61 6.10
C LYS A 402 -16.24 33.29 5.40
N MET A 403 -15.41 32.26 5.59
CA MET A 403 -15.62 30.94 4.98
C MET A 403 -16.96 30.30 5.40
N ARG A 404 -17.40 30.53 6.64
CA ARG A 404 -18.70 30.06 7.13
C ARG A 404 -19.86 30.77 6.44
N LEU A 405 -19.76 32.09 6.27
CA LEU A 405 -20.78 32.87 5.57
C LEU A 405 -20.85 32.50 4.09
N ASP A 406 -19.71 32.35 3.43
CA ASP A 406 -19.61 31.95 2.02
C ASP A 406 -20.24 30.55 1.82
N TYR A 407 -19.91 29.58 2.67
CA TYR A 407 -20.55 28.26 2.67
C TYR A 407 -22.07 28.35 2.85
N LEU A 408 -22.55 29.10 3.85
CA LEU A 408 -23.97 29.18 4.17
C LEU A 408 -24.78 29.87 3.06
N HIS A 409 -24.18 30.85 2.39
CA HIS A 409 -24.79 31.52 1.24
C HIS A 409 -24.96 30.56 0.05
N GLU A 410 -23.97 29.72 -0.23
CA GLU A 410 -24.06 28.74 -1.32
C GLU A 410 -25.01 27.56 -0.98
N ASP A 411 -25.02 27.09 0.27
CA ASP A 411 -25.82 25.93 0.71
C ASP A 411 -27.30 26.28 0.92
N ASN A 412 -27.61 27.47 1.49
CA ASN A 412 -28.97 27.88 1.83
C ASN A 412 -29.56 28.96 0.89
N GLY A 413 -28.78 29.51 -0.04
CA GLY A 413 -29.16 30.67 -0.84
C GLY A 413 -28.97 32.01 -0.10
N ASN A 414 -29.74 33.04 -0.48
CA ASN A 414 -29.65 34.37 0.15
C ASN A 414 -29.95 34.30 1.65
N LEU A 415 -28.93 34.52 2.47
CA LEU A 415 -29.06 34.79 3.91
C LEU A 415 -29.70 36.17 4.09
N ASP A 416 -30.58 36.32 5.08
CA ASP A 416 -31.08 37.64 5.43
C ASP A 416 -30.00 38.47 6.13
N ASP A 417 -30.11 39.81 6.02
CA ASP A 417 -29.10 40.72 6.58
C ASP A 417 -28.97 40.59 8.10
N PHE A 418 -30.04 40.18 8.79
CA PHE A 418 -30.05 40.03 10.23
C PHE A 418 -29.20 38.83 10.68
N ASP A 419 -29.35 37.68 10.01
CA ASP A 419 -28.56 36.47 10.23
C ASP A 419 -27.08 36.72 9.93
N VAL A 420 -26.77 37.43 8.83
CA VAL A 420 -25.38 37.80 8.51
C VAL A 420 -24.77 38.68 9.61
N ILE A 421 -25.51 39.69 10.09
CA ILE A 421 -25.05 40.56 11.20
C ILE A 421 -24.84 39.75 12.48
N ALA A 422 -25.79 38.87 12.83
CA ALA A 422 -25.71 38.05 14.03
C ALA A 422 -24.51 37.09 13.99
N ILE A 423 -24.31 36.41 12.85
CA ILE A 423 -23.17 35.50 12.64
C ILE A 423 -21.85 36.26 12.77
N LYS A 424 -21.70 37.41 12.10
CA LYS A 424 -20.47 38.22 12.19
C LYS A 424 -20.19 38.72 13.61
N ARG A 425 -21.23 38.99 14.40
CA ARG A 425 -21.09 39.45 15.78
C ARG A 425 -20.70 38.33 16.74
N ASP A 426 -21.37 37.17 16.67
CA ASP A 426 -21.31 36.17 17.74
C ASP A 426 -20.36 34.99 17.44
N LEU A 427 -20.18 34.65 16.16
CA LEU A 427 -19.35 33.51 15.74
C LEU A 427 -17.85 33.65 16.08
N PRO A 428 -17.22 34.84 16.05
CA PRO A 428 -15.83 34.98 16.48
C PRO A 428 -15.59 34.51 17.92
N ASP A 429 -16.48 34.87 18.84
CA ASP A 429 -16.32 34.49 20.25
C ASP A 429 -16.60 33.01 20.49
N TYR A 430 -17.52 32.42 19.72
CA TYR A 430 -17.70 30.97 19.68
C TYR A 430 -16.41 30.27 19.23
N TYR A 431 -15.78 30.70 18.13
CA TYR A 431 -14.51 30.11 17.70
C TYR A 431 -13.41 30.27 18.74
N LYS A 432 -13.25 31.43 19.39
CA LYS A 432 -12.28 31.61 20.48
C LYS A 432 -12.52 30.63 21.64
N ALA A 433 -13.78 30.33 21.95
CA ALA A 433 -14.12 29.43 23.03
C ALA A 433 -13.82 27.96 22.71
N HIS A 434 -14.01 27.54 21.46
CA HIS A 434 -14.09 26.13 21.05
C HIS A 434 -12.91 25.63 20.20
N LEU A 435 -12.24 26.52 19.47
CA LEU A 435 -11.17 26.14 18.53
C LEU A 435 -10.04 25.38 19.25
N ASN A 436 -9.67 24.25 18.67
CA ASN A 436 -8.65 23.31 19.17
C ASN A 436 -8.94 22.69 20.55
N LYS A 437 -10.18 22.80 21.04
CA LYS A 437 -10.67 22.12 22.26
C LYS A 437 -11.67 21.02 21.92
N ASP A 438 -12.81 21.42 21.36
CA ASP A 438 -13.88 20.56 20.88
C ASP A 438 -14.23 20.85 19.41
N LEU A 439 -13.71 21.94 18.83
CA LEU A 439 -13.81 22.26 17.42
C LEU A 439 -12.42 22.27 16.76
N PHE A 440 -12.15 21.30 15.90
CA PHE A 440 -10.90 21.18 15.17
C PHE A 440 -11.11 21.59 13.71
N ILE A 441 -10.30 22.52 13.21
CA ILE A 441 -10.46 23.06 11.86
C ILE A 441 -9.13 22.93 11.12
N TYR A 442 -9.20 22.37 9.91
CA TYR A 442 -8.07 22.31 9.00
C TYR A 442 -8.31 23.19 7.78
N VAL A 443 -7.27 23.87 7.33
CA VAL A 443 -7.33 24.87 6.26
C VAL A 443 -6.23 24.65 5.22
N VAL A 444 -6.51 25.06 4.00
CA VAL A 444 -5.51 25.23 2.94
C VAL A 444 -5.36 26.73 2.70
N ARG A 445 -4.11 27.19 2.63
CA ARG A 445 -3.79 28.55 2.22
C ARG A 445 -3.23 28.57 0.81
N GLU A 446 -3.69 29.53 0.02
CA GLU A 446 -2.90 30.06 -1.09
C GLU A 446 -2.51 31.50 -0.71
N GLU A 447 -1.22 31.78 -0.76
CA GLU A 447 -0.62 33.03 -0.28
C GLU A 447 -0.96 33.31 1.20
N GLN A 448 -1.68 34.41 1.50
CA GLN A 448 -2.08 34.81 2.86
C GLN A 448 -3.58 34.58 3.12
N THR A 449 -4.27 33.80 2.28
CA THR A 449 -5.72 33.60 2.39
C THR A 449 -6.10 32.15 2.51
N ILE A 450 -7.10 31.86 3.34
CA ILE A 450 -7.70 30.52 3.43
C ILE A 450 -8.62 30.31 2.23
N VAL A 451 -8.32 29.29 1.43
CA VAL A 451 -9.07 28.94 0.21
C VAL A 451 -9.89 27.65 0.34
N SER A 452 -9.61 26.85 1.37
CA SER A 452 -10.39 25.66 1.70
C SER A 452 -10.37 25.40 3.20
N CYS A 453 -11.47 24.87 3.75
CA CYS A 453 -11.54 24.44 5.14
C CYS A 453 -12.45 23.22 5.34
N ALA A 454 -12.27 22.51 6.46
CA ALA A 454 -13.19 21.50 6.97
C ALA A 454 -13.16 21.48 8.49
N PHE A 455 -14.32 21.36 9.13
CA PHE A 455 -14.47 21.48 10.58
C PHE A 455 -14.89 20.13 11.17
N LEU A 456 -14.31 19.77 12.30
CA LEU A 456 -14.68 18.61 13.12
C LEU A 456 -15.12 19.10 14.49
N LEU A 457 -16.42 18.97 14.77
CA LEU A 457 -16.97 19.18 16.09
C LEU A 457 -17.01 17.86 16.85
N VAL A 458 -16.32 17.81 17.98
CA VAL A 458 -16.28 16.65 18.88
C VAL A 458 -17.35 16.81 19.95
N ILE A 459 -18.16 15.77 20.13
CA ILE A 459 -19.25 15.73 21.10
C ILE A 459 -19.11 14.49 21.95
N GLU A 460 -19.08 14.68 23.27
CA GLU A 460 -19.18 13.59 24.24
C GLU A 460 -20.66 13.28 24.53
N LYS A 461 -21.03 12.00 24.42
CA LYS A 461 -22.38 11.46 24.59
C LYS A 461 -22.32 10.25 25.54
N PRO A 462 -23.42 9.92 26.24
CA PRO A 462 -23.52 8.65 26.99
C PRO A 462 -23.23 7.46 26.07
N MET A 463 -22.32 6.57 26.48
CA MET A 463 -21.85 5.44 25.68
C MET A 463 -23.01 4.57 25.15
N SER A 464 -22.83 4.07 23.93
CA SER A 464 -23.77 3.20 23.23
C SER A 464 -22.98 2.13 22.47
N PRO A 465 -23.55 0.96 22.13
CA PRO A 465 -22.91 0.01 21.22
C PRO A 465 -22.46 0.62 19.89
N ALA A 466 -23.14 1.70 19.43
CA ALA A 466 -22.75 2.43 18.23
C ALA A 466 -21.55 3.38 18.43
N PHE A 467 -21.20 3.70 19.68
CA PHE A 467 -20.07 4.56 20.03
C PHE A 467 -19.58 4.29 21.46
N ILE A 468 -18.75 3.25 21.60
CA ILE A 468 -18.45 2.62 22.89
C ILE A 468 -17.63 3.50 23.83
N ASN A 469 -16.88 4.47 23.31
CA ASN A 469 -16.09 5.40 24.12
C ASN A 469 -16.78 6.75 24.38
N GLY A 470 -18.03 6.90 23.94
CA GLY A 470 -18.82 8.12 24.17
C GLY A 470 -18.36 9.35 23.38
N ARG A 471 -17.25 9.28 22.63
CA ARG A 471 -16.74 10.41 21.83
C ARG A 471 -17.14 10.25 20.37
N THR A 472 -17.86 11.24 19.86
CA THR A 472 -18.37 11.26 18.48
C THR A 472 -17.94 12.55 17.78
N GLY A 473 -17.82 12.50 16.46
CA GLY A 473 -17.45 13.64 15.62
C GLY A 473 -18.57 14.01 14.65
N THR A 474 -18.71 15.30 14.36
CA THR A 474 -19.53 15.78 13.24
C THR A 474 -18.65 16.63 12.33
N VAL A 475 -18.58 16.25 11.05
CA VAL A 475 -17.93 17.07 10.04
C VAL A 475 -18.89 18.16 9.58
N LEU A 476 -18.42 19.39 9.59
CA LEU A 476 -19.15 20.58 9.21
C LEU A 476 -18.32 21.41 8.23
N ASN A 477 -18.99 22.26 7.47
CA ASN A 477 -18.38 23.36 6.71
C ASN A 477 -17.20 22.94 5.81
N VAL A 478 -17.32 21.79 5.14
CA VAL A 478 -16.36 21.37 4.12
C VAL A 478 -16.57 22.28 2.91
N TYR A 479 -15.67 23.24 2.74
CA TYR A 479 -15.85 24.29 1.77
C TYR A 479 -14.53 24.64 1.08
N THR A 480 -14.58 24.76 -0.23
CA THR A 480 -13.48 25.26 -1.07
C THR A 480 -14.02 26.38 -1.94
N CYS A 481 -13.34 27.53 -1.91
CA CYS A 481 -13.68 28.70 -2.73
C CYS A 481 -13.86 28.30 -4.20
N PRO A 482 -14.87 28.82 -4.93
CA PRO A 482 -15.16 28.42 -6.31
C PRO A 482 -13.95 28.41 -7.25
N ALA A 483 -13.09 29.43 -7.17
CA ALA A 483 -11.88 29.56 -7.99
C ALA A 483 -10.80 28.49 -7.71
N ASN A 484 -10.90 27.77 -6.60
CA ASN A 484 -9.90 26.81 -6.11
C ASN A 484 -10.44 25.37 -6.09
N ARG A 485 -11.61 25.12 -6.68
CA ARG A 485 -12.19 23.77 -6.80
C ARG A 485 -11.40 22.91 -7.77
N HIS A 486 -11.58 21.59 -7.66
CA HIS A 486 -10.90 20.57 -8.47
C HIS A 486 -9.37 20.50 -8.34
N LYS A 487 -8.78 21.24 -7.39
CA LYS A 487 -7.36 21.16 -7.01
C LYS A 487 -7.05 20.13 -5.90
N GLY A 488 -8.04 19.33 -5.49
CA GLY A 488 -7.89 18.31 -4.43
C GLY A 488 -7.92 18.83 -2.99
N TYR A 489 -8.10 20.13 -2.75
CA TYR A 489 -8.01 20.75 -1.42
C TYR A 489 -9.01 20.19 -0.41
N ALA A 490 -10.28 20.04 -0.81
CA ALA A 490 -11.32 19.46 0.03
C ALA A 490 -10.95 18.04 0.51
N LYS A 491 -10.34 17.22 -0.36
CA LYS A 491 -9.86 15.88 0.00
C LYS A 491 -8.76 15.95 1.06
N ARG A 492 -7.81 16.86 0.90
CA ARG A 492 -6.68 16.98 1.83
C ARG A 492 -7.09 17.48 3.20
N VAL A 493 -7.95 18.49 3.31
CA VAL A 493 -8.49 18.92 4.61
C VAL A 493 -9.30 17.81 5.28
N MET A 494 -10.03 17.00 4.52
CA MET A 494 -10.76 15.84 5.05
C MET A 494 -9.82 14.73 5.54
N GLU A 495 -8.76 14.41 4.80
CA GLU A 495 -7.75 13.42 5.21
C GLU A 495 -7.11 13.79 6.56
N MET A 496 -6.75 15.07 6.73
CA MET A 496 -6.17 15.59 7.97
C MET A 496 -7.17 15.59 9.12
N LEU A 497 -8.42 15.95 8.86
CA LEU A 497 -9.50 15.91 9.82
C LEU A 497 -9.75 14.48 10.33
N LEU A 498 -9.79 13.49 9.43
CA LEU A 498 -9.95 12.08 9.79
C LEU A 498 -8.74 11.54 10.56
N ALA A 499 -7.53 12.03 10.27
CA ALA A 499 -6.35 11.70 11.07
C ALA A 499 -6.45 12.26 12.49
N GLU A 500 -6.92 13.50 12.66
CA GLU A 500 -7.19 14.10 13.98
C GLU A 500 -8.26 13.31 14.74
N ALA A 501 -9.33 12.88 14.06
CA ALA A 501 -10.38 12.06 14.67
C ALA A 501 -9.86 10.70 15.16
N ARG A 502 -8.94 10.06 14.42
CA ARG A 502 -8.26 8.83 14.87
C ARG A 502 -7.41 9.08 16.12
N LYS A 503 -6.65 10.19 16.14
CA LYS A 503 -5.84 10.59 17.29
C LYS A 503 -6.68 10.86 18.54
N LEU A 504 -7.86 11.46 18.36
CA LEU A 504 -8.83 11.70 19.43
C LEU A 504 -9.65 10.46 19.81
N GLN A 505 -9.43 9.35 19.11
CA GLN A 505 -10.13 8.07 19.29
C GLN A 505 -11.65 8.24 19.19
N LEU A 506 -12.15 8.97 18.19
CA LEU A 506 -13.60 9.10 18.00
C LEU A 506 -14.21 7.76 17.56
N SER A 507 -15.31 7.33 18.20
CA SER A 507 -15.99 6.08 17.84
C SER A 507 -16.71 6.16 16.50
N VAL A 508 -17.29 7.32 16.19
CA VAL A 508 -18.07 7.54 14.97
C VAL A 508 -17.91 8.99 14.53
N ILE A 509 -17.89 9.21 13.22
CA ILE A 509 -17.85 10.52 12.59
C ILE A 509 -19.00 10.59 11.60
N GLU A 510 -19.83 11.62 11.73
CA GLU A 510 -21.04 11.80 10.92
C GLU A 510 -20.95 13.10 10.11
N LEU A 511 -21.61 13.12 8.96
CA LEU A 511 -21.71 14.32 8.12
C LEU A 511 -23.00 14.33 7.32
N LYS A 512 -23.34 15.49 6.75
CA LYS A 512 -24.39 15.61 5.74
C LYS A 512 -23.75 15.99 4.42
N SER A 513 -24.06 15.22 3.38
CA SER A 513 -23.54 15.46 2.04
C SER A 513 -24.54 16.26 1.20
N THR A 514 -24.04 17.26 0.48
CA THR A 514 -24.69 17.76 -0.74
C THR A 514 -24.43 16.77 -1.88
N GLU A 515 -25.14 16.91 -3.01
CA GLU A 515 -24.86 16.11 -4.21
C GLU A 515 -23.40 16.30 -4.68
N ASP A 516 -22.91 17.55 -4.69
CA ASP A 516 -21.56 17.89 -5.13
C ASP A 516 -20.46 17.32 -4.21
N GLY A 517 -20.75 17.21 -2.91
CA GLY A 517 -19.82 16.64 -1.92
C GLY A 517 -19.81 15.11 -1.88
N TYR A 518 -20.80 14.44 -2.45
CA TYR A 518 -21.05 13.02 -2.21
C TYR A 518 -19.89 12.10 -2.64
N ALA A 519 -19.38 12.32 -3.85
CA ALA A 519 -18.27 11.54 -4.38
C ALA A 519 -16.98 11.70 -3.55
N LEU A 520 -16.75 12.89 -2.99
CA LEU A 520 -15.61 13.17 -2.13
C LEU A 520 -15.69 12.35 -0.84
N TYR A 521 -16.85 12.33 -0.18
CA TYR A 521 -17.01 11.63 1.09
C TYR A 521 -16.86 10.12 0.94
N LYS A 522 -17.42 9.54 -0.14
CA LYS A 522 -17.18 8.13 -0.49
C LYS A 522 -15.70 7.83 -0.69
N LEU A 523 -14.98 8.72 -1.39
CA LEU A 523 -13.56 8.55 -1.67
C LEU A 523 -12.69 8.53 -0.40
N VAL A 524 -13.04 9.31 0.62
CA VAL A 524 -12.31 9.36 1.91
C VAL A 524 -12.84 8.38 2.96
N GLY A 525 -13.77 7.50 2.58
CA GLY A 525 -14.18 6.35 3.39
C GLY A 525 -15.51 6.48 4.13
N PHE A 526 -16.32 7.52 3.88
CA PHE A 526 -17.69 7.58 4.42
C PHE A 526 -18.62 6.63 3.66
N SER A 527 -19.56 6.01 4.38
CA SER A 527 -20.66 5.22 3.82
C SER A 527 -22.00 5.89 4.13
N ASP A 528 -23.05 5.50 3.40
CA ASP A 528 -24.39 6.00 3.71
C ASP A 528 -24.88 5.35 5.01
N ASP A 529 -25.53 6.14 5.88
CA ASP A 529 -26.19 5.61 7.06
C ASP A 529 -27.59 5.09 6.69
N CYS A 530 -27.71 3.77 6.56
CA CYS A 530 -28.97 3.07 6.33
C CYS A 530 -29.67 2.78 7.66
N SER A 531 -30.10 3.84 8.35
CA SER A 531 -30.75 3.75 9.66
C SER A 531 -32.23 3.34 9.57
N LYS A 532 -32.67 2.50 10.51
CA LYS A 532 -34.10 2.18 10.72
C LYS A 532 -34.90 3.31 11.37
N TYR A 533 -34.24 4.40 11.75
CA TYR A 533 -34.83 5.54 12.46
C TYR A 533 -35.11 6.71 11.50
N HIS A 534 -36.20 7.44 11.75
CA HIS A 534 -36.53 8.64 10.98
C HIS A 534 -35.79 9.87 11.51
N LEU A 535 -35.22 10.66 10.61
CA LEU A 535 -34.63 11.96 10.96
C LEU A 535 -35.75 12.98 11.26
N MET A 536 -35.98 13.27 12.54
CA MET A 536 -36.96 14.25 12.99
C MET A 536 -36.25 15.46 13.60
N LYS A 537 -36.73 16.67 13.31
CA LYS A 537 -36.22 17.92 13.89
C LYS A 537 -37.37 18.77 14.42
N TRP A 538 -37.21 19.35 15.60
CA TRP A 538 -38.08 20.40 16.10
C TRP A 538 -37.34 21.73 16.00
N LYS A 539 -37.91 22.70 15.27
CA LYS A 539 -37.44 24.08 15.25
C LYS A 539 -38.36 24.89 16.15
N LYS A 540 -37.79 25.67 17.07
CA LYS A 540 -38.54 26.55 17.97
C LYS A 540 -38.95 27.84 17.27
#